data_AF-A0AAD7BQH5-F1
#
_entry.id   AF-A0AAD7BQH5-F1
#
_cell.length_a   1.000
_cell.length_b   1.000
_cell.length_c   1.000
_cell.angle_alpha   90.00
_cell.angle_beta   90.00
_cell.angle_gamma   90.00
#
_symmetry.space_group_name_H-M   'P 1'
#
loop_
_entity.id
_entity.type
_entity.pdbx_description
1 polymer ?
#
loop_
_entity_poly.entity_id
_entity_poly.type
_entity_poly.pdbx_seq_one_letter_code
_entity_poly.pdbx_strand_id
1 'polypeptide(L)'
;MISQERYVEFLRTVRQWLHISMLKRAGRGLDPSGIAGTQPGYCIRAETYEFVSRFLYALFLAIDANFRLKRKDVSSEEKDPGFGNGWAFFGDVHAYMQHLRTHWNDKQERSHCVAHDAVDKPDRESRGTSSSGAWSELMTASRYINMDWIFFRSIAGTQLVRLFVSYDIACQWHIHLWERLRRYQDATLMLDGRGKFFHLPAHIEACNLKFSFNLTRDVGMTDGEGPERGWSNSNALARSTKEMGPGARRDTLDAHFNDWNHKKIIALETIRKLSI
;
A
#
# COMPACT_ATOMS: atom_id res chain seq x y z
N MET A 1 16.76 26.68 -18.59
CA MET A 1 17.11 25.44 -19.33
C MET A 1 18.32 24.82 -18.66
N ILE A 2 18.21 23.58 -18.19
CA ILE A 2 19.36 22.82 -17.68
C ILE A 2 20.14 22.35 -18.92
N SER A 3 21.46 22.53 -18.95
CA SER A 3 22.26 22.03 -20.06
C SER A 3 22.13 20.51 -20.13
N GLN A 4 22.08 19.96 -21.34
CA GLN A 4 21.95 18.51 -21.55
C GLN A 4 23.06 17.71 -20.85
N GLU A 5 24.23 18.33 -20.69
CA GLU A 5 25.41 17.80 -19.98
C GLU A 5 25.23 17.60 -18.47
N ARG A 6 24.24 18.24 -17.83
CA ARG A 6 24.00 18.20 -16.37
C ARG A 6 22.68 17.53 -15.97
N TYR A 7 21.96 16.97 -16.93
CA TYR A 7 20.63 16.42 -16.70
C TYR A 7 20.64 15.29 -15.66
N VAL A 8 21.65 14.41 -15.72
CA VAL A 8 21.77 13.26 -14.81
C VAL A 8 22.09 13.72 -13.39
N GLU A 9 22.99 14.69 -13.21
CA GLU A 9 23.33 15.26 -11.91
C GLU A 9 22.14 16.01 -11.31
N PHE A 10 21.38 16.73 -12.14
CA PHE A 10 20.15 17.37 -11.69
C PHE A 10 19.13 16.33 -11.19
N LEU A 11 18.85 15.27 -11.95
CA LEU A 11 17.94 14.20 -11.52
C LEU A 11 18.39 13.56 -10.21
N ARG A 12 19.70 13.31 -10.05
CA ARG A 12 20.27 12.79 -8.79
C ARG A 12 20.02 13.74 -7.63
N THR A 13 20.25 15.04 -7.85
CA THR A 13 20.03 16.09 -6.84
C THR A 13 18.57 16.17 -6.42
N VAL A 14 17.64 16.11 -7.38
CA VAL A 14 16.20 16.08 -7.12
C VAL A 14 15.83 14.86 -6.27
N ARG A 15 16.30 13.67 -6.62
CA ARG A 15 16.01 12.46 -5.83
C ARG A 15 16.56 12.55 -4.41
N GLN A 16 17.80 13.02 -4.24
CA GLN A 16 18.39 13.24 -2.92
C GLN A 16 17.56 14.25 -2.10
N TRP A 17 17.14 15.35 -2.73
CA TRP A 17 16.29 16.34 -2.07
C TRP A 17 14.94 15.77 -1.65
N LEU A 18 14.29 14.97 -2.50
CA LEU A 18 13.02 14.29 -2.17
C LEU A 18 13.19 13.35 -0.97
N HIS A 19 14.25 12.53 -0.98
CA HIS A 19 14.55 11.59 0.09
C HIS A 19 14.85 12.29 1.42
N ILE A 20 15.69 13.34 1.41
CA ILE A 20 16.00 14.13 2.61
C ILE A 20 14.74 14.84 3.12
N SER A 21 13.89 15.35 2.22
CA SER A 21 12.62 15.99 2.60
C SER A 21 11.66 15.02 3.28
N MET A 22 11.59 13.78 2.80
CA MET A 22 10.85 12.70 3.45
C MET A 22 11.39 12.42 4.85
N LEU A 23 12.70 12.23 5.00
CA LEU A 23 13.33 11.98 6.30
C LEU A 23 13.10 13.11 7.30
N LYS A 24 13.17 14.37 6.84
CA LYS A 24 12.86 15.56 7.65
C LYS A 24 11.40 15.55 8.12
N ARG A 25 10.46 15.28 7.22
CA ARG A 25 9.02 15.21 7.54
C ARG A 25 8.70 14.08 8.53
N ALA A 26 9.46 12.99 8.47
CA ALA A 26 9.38 11.86 9.40
C ALA A 26 10.16 12.08 10.71
N GLY A 27 10.79 13.25 10.90
CA GLY A 27 11.55 13.57 12.12
C GLY A 27 12.84 12.78 12.30
N ARG A 28 13.32 12.06 11.27
CA ARG A 28 14.49 11.16 11.38
C ARG A 28 15.81 11.89 11.68
N GLY A 29 15.88 13.18 11.35
CA GLY A 29 17.04 14.03 11.71
C GLY A 29 17.12 14.39 13.20
N LEU A 30 16.05 14.16 13.98
CA LEU A 30 16.00 14.36 15.43
C LEU A 30 16.21 13.07 16.21
N ASP A 31 16.25 11.92 15.52
CA ASP A 31 16.52 10.63 16.15
C ASP A 31 17.99 10.55 16.57
N PRO A 32 18.32 10.21 17.82
CA PRO A 32 19.71 10.09 18.28
C PRO A 32 20.56 9.09 17.49
N SER A 33 19.94 8.07 16.90
CA SER A 33 20.60 7.10 16.00
C SER A 33 20.81 7.64 14.58
N GLY A 34 20.31 8.84 14.29
CA GLY A 34 20.33 9.49 12.99
C GLY A 34 19.52 8.72 11.94
N ILE A 35 19.83 9.01 10.67
CA ILE A 35 19.19 8.36 9.52
C ILE A 35 19.47 6.85 9.53
N ALA A 36 20.66 6.43 10.00
CA ALA A 36 21.09 5.03 10.01
C ALA A 36 20.22 4.11 10.88
N GLY A 37 19.56 4.64 11.92
CA GLY A 37 18.63 3.87 12.73
C GLY A 37 17.18 3.86 12.22
N THR A 38 16.92 4.41 11.02
CA THR A 38 15.58 4.38 10.42
C THR A 38 15.13 2.95 10.12
N GLN A 39 14.06 2.53 10.77
CA GLN A 39 13.47 1.21 10.60
C GLN A 39 12.43 1.19 9.47
N PRO A 40 12.04 0.00 8.98
CA PRO A 40 10.99 -0.11 7.98
C PRO A 40 9.68 0.57 8.40
N GLY A 41 9.08 1.32 7.48
CA GLY A 41 7.83 2.07 7.68
C GLY A 41 7.95 3.36 8.51
N TYR A 42 9.12 3.69 9.08
CA TYR A 42 9.26 4.85 9.99
C TYR A 42 9.18 6.20 9.26
N CYS A 43 9.22 6.20 7.92
CA CYS A 43 8.97 7.39 7.11
C CYS A 43 7.53 7.48 6.60
N ILE A 44 6.63 6.62 7.08
CA ILE A 44 5.18 6.81 6.97
C ILE A 44 4.73 7.56 8.22
N ARG A 45 4.27 8.80 8.04
CA ARG A 45 3.78 9.60 9.16
C ARG A 45 2.43 9.04 9.63
N ALA A 46 2.44 8.28 10.73
CA ALA A 46 1.25 7.91 11.50
C ALA A 46 1.15 8.84 12.72
N GLU A 47 -0.03 9.40 12.97
CA GLU A 47 -0.26 10.22 14.15
C GLU A 47 -0.40 9.30 15.38
N THR A 48 0.39 9.55 16.42
CA THR A 48 0.16 9.00 17.75
C THR A 48 -0.78 9.97 18.51
N TYR A 49 -2.00 9.54 18.79
CA TYR A 49 -2.98 10.32 19.56
C TYR A 49 -3.10 9.73 20.97
N GLU A 50 -3.19 10.57 22.00
CA GLU A 50 -3.56 10.11 23.35
C GLU A 50 -5.04 9.70 23.41
N PHE A 51 -5.30 8.60 24.10
CA PHE A 51 -6.39 7.67 23.78
C PHE A 51 -7.51 7.69 24.83
N VAL A 52 -8.76 7.88 24.40
CA VAL A 52 -9.93 7.91 25.33
C VAL A 52 -11.07 6.97 24.92
N SER A 53 -11.10 6.40 23.70
CA SER A 53 -12.24 5.54 23.28
C SER A 53 -11.86 4.32 22.42
N ARG A 54 -12.63 3.22 22.57
CA ARG A 54 -12.48 1.95 21.84
C ARG A 54 -12.59 2.06 20.31
N PHE A 55 -13.35 3.04 19.80
CA PHE A 55 -13.51 3.27 18.36
C PHE A 55 -12.22 3.77 17.70
N LEU A 56 -11.33 4.44 18.45
CA LEU A 56 -10.02 4.88 17.94
C LEU A 56 -9.05 3.72 17.67
N TYR A 57 -9.31 2.53 18.22
CA TYR A 57 -8.52 1.32 18.00
C TYR A 57 -9.06 0.44 16.86
N ALA A 58 -10.01 0.97 16.07
CA ALA A 58 -10.47 0.34 14.86
C ALA A 58 -9.65 0.83 13.66
N LEU A 59 -8.90 -0.08 13.04
CA LEU A 59 -8.24 0.20 11.77
C LEU A 59 -9.18 -0.11 10.61
N PHE A 60 -9.38 0.86 9.73
CA PHE A 60 -10.00 0.65 8.44
C PHE A 60 -8.92 0.54 7.38
N LEU A 61 -8.81 -0.63 6.75
CA LEU A 61 -7.96 -0.86 5.60
C LEU A 61 -8.80 -1.05 4.36
N ALA A 62 -8.50 -0.29 3.33
CA ALA A 62 -9.10 -0.47 2.03
C ALA A 62 -8.01 -0.95 1.07
N ILE A 63 -8.29 -2.06 0.41
CA ILE A 63 -7.34 -2.80 -0.41
C ILE A 63 -7.78 -2.68 -1.85
N ASP A 64 -6.90 -2.14 -2.70
CA ASP A 64 -7.08 -2.12 -4.14
C ASP A 64 -5.71 -2.00 -4.85
N ALA A 65 -5.67 -2.37 -6.13
CA ALA A 65 -4.49 -2.30 -6.98
C ALA A 65 -4.71 -1.36 -8.18
N ASN A 66 -3.93 -0.28 -8.24
CA ASN A 66 -3.99 0.64 -9.37
C ASN A 66 -3.18 0.16 -10.59
N PHE A 67 -3.86 -0.44 -11.57
CA PHE A 67 -3.26 -0.95 -12.80
C PHE A 67 -2.77 0.12 -13.80
N ARG A 68 -3.03 1.42 -13.56
CA ARG A 68 -2.52 2.50 -14.43
C ARG A 68 -1.06 2.83 -14.13
N LEU A 69 -0.61 2.61 -12.90
CA LEU A 69 0.78 2.78 -12.51
C LEU A 69 1.61 1.57 -12.99
N LYS A 70 2.15 1.69 -14.21
CA LYS A 70 3.03 0.68 -14.83
C LYS A 70 4.46 1.22 -14.93
N ARG A 71 5.46 0.33 -14.79
CA ARG A 71 6.87 0.61 -15.07
C ARG A 71 7.34 -0.23 -16.24
N LYS A 72 8.11 0.36 -17.16
CA LYS A 72 8.79 -0.39 -18.21
C LYS A 72 10.05 -1.07 -17.69
N ASP A 73 10.43 -2.14 -18.36
CA ASP A 73 11.69 -2.83 -18.09
C ASP A 73 12.86 -2.11 -18.77
N VAL A 74 13.35 -1.03 -18.14
CA VAL A 74 14.40 -0.14 -18.68
C VAL A 74 15.67 -0.08 -17.82
N SER A 75 15.66 -0.66 -16.62
CA SER A 75 16.77 -0.65 -15.66
C SER A 75 16.60 -1.76 -14.61
N SER A 76 17.60 -1.94 -13.74
CA SER A 76 17.63 -2.93 -12.65
C SER A 76 17.93 -2.30 -11.29
N GLU A 77 17.75 -3.06 -10.22
CA GLU A 77 18.05 -2.63 -8.83
C GLU A 77 19.53 -2.26 -8.65
N GLU A 78 20.43 -2.98 -9.31
CA GLU A 78 21.87 -2.72 -9.23
C GLU A 78 22.26 -1.40 -9.89
N LYS A 79 21.58 -1.04 -10.99
CA LYS A 79 21.85 0.20 -11.75
C LYS A 79 21.12 1.41 -11.18
N ASP A 80 19.96 1.20 -10.58
CA ASP A 80 19.13 2.26 -10.02
C ASP A 80 18.53 1.83 -8.66
N PRO A 81 19.36 1.79 -7.60
CA PRO A 81 18.88 1.47 -6.26
C PRO A 81 18.03 2.62 -5.70
N GLY A 82 17.08 2.28 -4.83
CA GLY A 82 16.32 3.26 -4.04
C GLY A 82 17.11 3.76 -2.83
N PHE A 83 16.77 4.94 -2.30
CA PHE A 83 17.51 5.51 -1.16
C PHE A 83 17.10 4.94 0.20
N GLY A 84 15.85 4.50 0.35
CA GLY A 84 15.29 4.04 1.63
C GLY A 84 14.43 2.79 1.47
N ASN A 85 15.04 1.68 1.06
CA ASN A 85 14.33 0.41 0.87
C ASN A 85 13.55 0.02 2.13
N GLY A 86 12.22 -0.05 2.03
CA GLY A 86 11.36 -0.39 3.16
C GLY A 86 11.04 0.76 4.11
N TRP A 87 11.61 1.96 3.96
CA TRP A 87 11.48 3.03 4.97
C TRP A 87 10.14 3.76 4.92
N ALA A 88 9.49 3.81 3.75
CA ALA A 88 8.24 4.52 3.52
C ALA A 88 7.15 3.56 3.04
N PHE A 89 6.41 3.90 1.97
CA PHE A 89 5.24 3.14 1.55
C PHE A 89 5.59 1.84 0.84
N PHE A 90 6.71 1.82 0.13
CA PHE A 90 7.26 0.57 -0.40
C PHE A 90 7.97 -0.16 0.73
N GLY A 91 7.52 -1.38 1.01
CA GLY A 91 8.20 -2.31 1.91
C GLY A 91 9.56 -2.75 1.37
N ASP A 92 10.25 -3.62 2.12
CA ASP A 92 11.53 -4.16 1.67
C ASP A 92 11.36 -4.97 0.38
N VAL A 93 11.93 -4.45 -0.71
CA VAL A 93 11.86 -5.02 -2.05
C VAL A 93 12.55 -6.38 -2.11
N HIS A 94 13.66 -6.57 -1.41
CA HIS A 94 14.41 -7.83 -1.45
C HIS A 94 13.62 -8.93 -0.75
N ALA A 95 13.08 -8.63 0.43
CA ALA A 95 12.22 -9.55 1.17
C ALA A 95 10.96 -9.90 0.37
N TYR A 96 10.37 -8.92 -0.31
CA TYR A 96 9.22 -9.12 -1.17
C TYR A 96 9.54 -10.00 -2.38
N MET A 97 10.64 -9.74 -3.09
CA MET A 97 11.06 -10.54 -4.24
C MET A 97 11.41 -11.97 -3.84
N GLN A 98 12.01 -12.17 -2.66
CA GLN A 98 12.24 -13.50 -2.10
C GLN A 98 10.91 -14.21 -1.80
N HIS A 99 9.96 -13.52 -1.19
CA HIS A 99 8.62 -14.06 -0.94
C HIS A 99 7.93 -14.50 -2.25
N LEU A 100 8.00 -13.67 -3.29
CA LEU A 100 7.49 -14.03 -4.62
C LEU A 100 8.14 -15.29 -5.16
N ARG A 101 9.48 -15.41 -5.09
CA ARG A 101 10.20 -16.60 -5.57
C ARG A 101 9.78 -17.86 -4.82
N THR A 102 9.62 -17.77 -3.51
CA THR A 102 9.25 -18.92 -2.67
C THR A 102 7.83 -19.40 -2.94
N HIS A 103 6.89 -18.48 -3.16
CA HIS A 103 5.46 -18.80 -3.26
C HIS A 103 4.90 -18.65 -4.69
N TRP A 104 5.75 -18.44 -5.69
CA TRP A 104 5.32 -18.17 -7.07
C TRP A 104 4.38 -19.24 -7.64
N ASN A 105 4.61 -20.50 -7.27
CA ASN A 105 3.85 -21.64 -7.77
C ASN A 105 2.64 -22.00 -6.90
N ASP A 106 2.37 -21.21 -5.85
CA ASP A 106 1.19 -21.41 -5.02
C ASP A 106 -0.07 -21.15 -5.88
N LYS A 107 -0.96 -22.13 -5.89
CA LYS A 107 -2.22 -22.05 -6.63
C LYS A 107 -3.17 -21.12 -5.89
N GLN A 108 -3.67 -20.13 -6.61
CA GLN A 108 -4.80 -19.33 -6.16
C GLN A 108 -6.10 -20.09 -6.44
N GLU A 109 -7.00 -20.08 -5.47
CA GLU A 109 -8.32 -20.70 -5.58
C GLU A 109 -9.19 -19.95 -6.62
N ARG A 110 -10.07 -20.69 -7.29
CA ARG A 110 -11.01 -20.10 -8.25
C ARG A 110 -12.16 -19.39 -7.53
N SER A 111 -12.74 -18.40 -8.21
CA SER A 111 -13.93 -17.72 -7.68
C SER A 111 -15.10 -18.69 -7.56
N HIS A 112 -15.72 -18.72 -6.38
CA HIS A 112 -17.04 -19.30 -6.14
C HIS A 112 -18.16 -18.24 -6.18
N CYS A 113 -17.84 -17.01 -6.57
CA CYS A 113 -18.77 -15.89 -6.72
C CYS A 113 -18.94 -15.56 -8.21
N VAL A 114 -19.31 -14.31 -8.52
CA VAL A 114 -19.27 -13.76 -9.88
C VAL A 114 -17.86 -13.89 -10.44
N ALA A 115 -17.77 -14.19 -11.73
CA ALA A 115 -16.51 -14.22 -12.46
C ALA A 115 -15.88 -12.82 -12.44
N HIS A 116 -14.73 -12.71 -11.79
CA HIS A 116 -13.97 -11.47 -11.68
C HIS A 116 -12.63 -11.67 -12.34
N ASP A 117 -12.30 -10.83 -13.31
CA ASP A 117 -11.03 -10.92 -14.05
C ASP A 117 -9.81 -10.92 -13.11
N ALA A 118 -9.89 -10.24 -11.96
CA ALA A 118 -8.85 -10.23 -10.94
C ALA A 118 -8.59 -11.63 -10.33
N VAL A 119 -9.63 -12.45 -10.14
CA VAL A 119 -9.52 -13.81 -9.59
C VAL A 119 -9.29 -14.84 -10.70
N ASP A 120 -9.97 -14.68 -11.83
CA ASP A 120 -10.01 -15.69 -12.89
C ASP A 120 -8.84 -15.57 -13.87
N LYS A 121 -8.21 -14.38 -13.96
CA LYS A 121 -7.05 -14.11 -14.81
C LYS A 121 -6.01 -13.28 -14.07
N PRO A 122 -5.46 -13.79 -12.96
CA PRO A 122 -4.58 -13.01 -12.10
C PRO A 122 -3.20 -12.75 -12.75
N ASP A 123 -2.82 -13.53 -13.76
CA ASP A 123 -1.53 -13.47 -14.45
C ASP A 123 -1.51 -12.51 -15.67
N ARG A 124 -2.39 -11.50 -15.72
CA ARG A 124 -2.39 -10.52 -16.83
C ARG A 124 -1.18 -9.59 -16.76
N GLU A 125 -0.07 -10.03 -17.35
CA GLU A 125 1.09 -9.18 -17.60
C GLU A 125 0.88 -8.30 -18.84
N SER A 126 1.36 -7.05 -18.81
CA SER A 126 1.55 -6.27 -20.04
C SER A 126 2.95 -6.51 -20.60
N ARG A 127 3.04 -6.85 -21.90
CA ARG A 127 4.34 -6.99 -22.59
C ARG A 127 5.18 -5.71 -22.42
N GLY A 128 6.45 -5.87 -22.04
CA GLY A 128 7.40 -4.77 -21.89
C GLY A 128 7.25 -3.96 -20.59
N THR A 129 6.47 -4.43 -19.61
CA THR A 129 6.39 -3.85 -18.27
C THR A 129 6.93 -4.82 -17.24
N SER A 130 7.80 -4.32 -16.36
CA SER A 130 8.36 -5.08 -15.23
C SER A 130 7.42 -5.13 -14.03
N SER A 131 6.44 -4.21 -13.96
CA SER A 131 5.43 -4.20 -12.90
C SER A 131 4.17 -3.42 -13.27
N SER A 132 3.06 -3.77 -12.64
CA SER A 132 1.76 -3.09 -12.73
C SER A 132 1.09 -3.04 -11.36
N GLY A 133 0.77 -1.83 -10.87
CA GLY A 133 0.20 -1.65 -9.52
C GLY A 133 0.93 -0.55 -8.75
N ALA A 134 0.18 0.29 -8.02
CA ALA A 134 0.76 1.39 -7.24
C ALA A 134 1.74 0.94 -6.16
N TRP A 135 1.46 -0.18 -5.48
CA TRP A 135 1.93 -0.39 -4.12
C TRP A 135 3.13 -1.31 -3.92
N SER A 136 3.73 -1.91 -4.96
CA SER A 136 4.90 -2.78 -4.72
C SER A 136 5.61 -3.32 -5.97
N GLU A 137 5.63 -2.61 -7.09
CA GLU A 137 6.16 -3.21 -8.33
C GLU A 137 5.51 -4.58 -8.61
N LEU A 138 4.21 -4.68 -8.31
CA LEU A 138 3.47 -5.93 -8.41
C LEU A 138 3.63 -6.52 -9.82
N MET A 139 4.27 -7.68 -9.91
CA MET A 139 4.41 -8.36 -11.21
C MET A 139 3.03 -8.74 -11.75
N THR A 140 2.10 -9.11 -10.86
CA THR A 140 0.72 -9.51 -11.17
C THR A 140 -0.25 -9.01 -10.10
N ALA A 141 -0.62 -7.74 -10.16
CA ALA A 141 -1.30 -6.99 -9.09
C ALA A 141 -2.55 -7.65 -8.47
N SER A 142 -3.20 -8.60 -9.14
CA SER A 142 -4.40 -9.28 -8.66
C SER A 142 -4.15 -10.64 -8.00
N ARG A 143 -2.91 -11.18 -7.98
CA ARG A 143 -2.61 -12.45 -7.28
C ARG A 143 -2.69 -12.29 -5.77
N TYR A 144 -3.25 -13.28 -5.07
CA TYR A 144 -3.36 -13.27 -3.60
C TYR A 144 -2.02 -13.18 -2.89
N ILE A 145 -0.96 -13.78 -3.43
CA ILE A 145 0.41 -13.68 -2.89
C ILE A 145 0.84 -12.20 -2.68
N ASN A 146 0.46 -11.34 -3.61
CA ASN A 146 0.79 -9.92 -3.59
C ASN A 146 -0.03 -9.17 -2.54
N MET A 147 -1.34 -9.41 -2.54
CA MET A 147 -2.26 -8.73 -1.63
C MET A 147 -2.08 -9.19 -0.19
N ASP A 148 -1.82 -10.47 0.04
CA ASP A 148 -1.47 -11.02 1.35
C ASP A 148 -0.20 -10.37 1.89
N TRP A 149 0.87 -10.28 1.09
CA TRP A 149 2.11 -9.64 1.50
C TRP A 149 1.87 -8.19 1.93
N ILE A 150 1.22 -7.39 1.08
CA ILE A 150 0.92 -5.99 1.41
C ILE A 150 0.09 -5.90 2.69
N PHE A 151 -0.98 -6.69 2.78
CA PHE A 151 -1.92 -6.64 3.91
C PHE A 151 -1.23 -7.01 5.23
N PHE A 152 -0.55 -8.17 5.28
CA PHE A 152 0.07 -8.65 6.51
C PHE A 152 1.26 -7.81 6.93
N ARG A 153 2.06 -7.28 5.98
CA ARG A 153 3.15 -6.36 6.32
C ARG A 153 2.64 -5.01 6.81
N SER A 154 1.49 -4.54 6.31
CA SER A 154 0.89 -3.26 6.74
C SER A 154 0.31 -3.29 8.15
N ILE A 155 -0.09 -4.47 8.66
CA ILE A 155 -0.63 -4.65 10.01
C ILE A 155 0.36 -5.28 11.00
N ALA A 156 1.54 -5.70 10.52
CA ALA A 156 2.58 -6.25 11.39
C ALA A 156 3.01 -5.22 12.45
N GLY A 157 3.17 -5.66 13.70
CA GLY A 157 3.54 -4.80 14.82
C GLY A 157 2.45 -3.84 15.32
N THR A 158 1.25 -3.87 14.74
CA THR A 158 0.13 -3.05 15.22
C THR A 158 -0.65 -3.75 16.35
N GLN A 159 -1.02 -2.99 17.38
CA GLN A 159 -1.93 -3.46 18.42
C GLN A 159 -3.33 -2.92 18.13
N LEU A 160 -4.14 -3.75 17.47
CA LEU A 160 -5.49 -3.37 17.03
C LEU A 160 -6.53 -4.10 17.87
N VAL A 161 -7.54 -3.36 18.34
CA VAL A 161 -8.72 -3.96 18.96
C VAL A 161 -9.71 -4.41 17.88
N ARG A 162 -9.74 -3.71 16.74
CA ARG A 162 -10.65 -4.00 15.64
C ARG A 162 -10.03 -3.71 14.28
N LEU A 163 -10.36 -4.57 13.31
CA LEU A 163 -9.94 -4.43 11.93
C LEU A 163 -11.15 -4.55 10.99
N PHE A 164 -11.33 -3.52 10.17
CA PHE A 164 -12.30 -3.48 9.09
C PHE A 164 -11.53 -3.44 7.77
N VAL A 165 -11.89 -4.31 6.84
CA VAL A 165 -11.19 -4.41 5.55
C VAL A 165 -12.20 -4.27 4.41
N SER A 166 -12.03 -3.32 3.51
CA SER A 166 -12.73 -3.29 2.23
C SER A 166 -11.84 -3.81 1.12
N TYR A 167 -12.41 -4.66 0.27
CA TYR A 167 -11.74 -5.16 -0.94
C TYR A 167 -12.79 -5.67 -1.93
N ASP A 168 -12.65 -5.33 -3.22
CA ASP A 168 -13.53 -5.75 -4.31
C ASP A 168 -13.82 -7.25 -4.34
N ILE A 169 -12.84 -8.07 -3.95
CA ILE A 169 -12.98 -9.52 -3.93
C ILE A 169 -12.81 -10.09 -2.53
N ALA A 170 -13.11 -9.28 -1.50
CA ALA A 170 -13.06 -9.69 -0.11
C ALA A 170 -13.77 -11.03 0.13
N CYS A 171 -14.95 -11.22 -0.48
CA CYS A 171 -15.75 -12.44 -0.34
C CYS A 171 -15.03 -13.72 -0.76
N GLN A 172 -14.04 -13.62 -1.65
CA GLN A 172 -13.19 -14.74 -2.09
C GLN A 172 -11.86 -14.76 -1.34
N TRP A 173 -11.20 -13.60 -1.27
CA TRP A 173 -9.86 -13.49 -0.71
C TRP A 173 -9.78 -13.88 0.78
N HIS A 174 -10.81 -13.57 1.58
CA HIS A 174 -10.82 -13.82 3.02
C HIS A 174 -10.94 -15.30 3.41
N ILE A 175 -11.43 -16.19 2.52
CA ILE A 175 -11.84 -17.57 2.85
C ILE A 175 -10.68 -18.34 3.50
N HIS A 176 -9.50 -18.32 2.85
CA HIS A 176 -8.29 -18.99 3.32
C HIS A 176 -7.26 -18.01 3.90
N LEU A 177 -7.63 -16.74 4.13
CA LEU A 177 -6.69 -15.70 4.56
C LEU A 177 -5.95 -16.06 5.85
N TRP A 178 -6.65 -16.66 6.83
CA TRP A 178 -6.06 -17.04 8.12
C TRP A 178 -5.17 -18.28 8.02
N GLU A 179 -5.37 -19.14 7.02
CA GLU A 179 -4.47 -20.24 6.72
C GLU A 179 -3.21 -19.71 6.05
N ARG A 180 -3.37 -18.77 5.10
CA ARG A 180 -2.25 -18.08 4.45
C ARG A 180 -1.45 -17.22 5.43
N LEU A 181 -2.07 -16.65 6.46
CA LEU A 181 -1.40 -15.93 7.55
C LEU A 181 -0.28 -16.74 8.21
N ARG A 182 -0.43 -18.06 8.32
CA ARG A 182 0.60 -18.93 8.95
C ARG A 182 1.95 -18.89 8.24
N ARG A 183 1.99 -18.39 7.00
CA ARG A 183 3.22 -18.17 6.22
C ARG A 183 4.01 -16.94 6.69
N TYR A 184 3.34 -16.03 7.38
CA TYR A 184 3.87 -14.74 7.80
C TYR A 184 4.09 -14.76 9.32
N GLN A 185 5.29 -15.22 9.72
CA GLN A 185 5.65 -15.49 11.12
C GLN A 185 5.58 -14.27 12.04
N ASP A 186 5.58 -13.06 11.49
CA ASP A 186 5.65 -11.79 12.22
C ASP A 186 4.28 -11.19 12.59
N ALA A 187 3.18 -11.80 12.13
CA ALA A 187 1.84 -11.25 12.33
C ALA A 187 1.13 -11.89 13.53
N THR A 188 1.51 -11.50 14.74
CA THR A 188 0.71 -11.74 15.95
C THR A 188 -0.52 -10.84 15.94
N LEU A 189 -1.55 -11.24 15.19
CA LEU A 189 -2.86 -10.60 15.21
C LEU A 189 -3.68 -11.19 16.36
N MET A 190 -3.73 -10.48 17.49
CA MET A 190 -4.76 -10.70 18.52
C MET A 190 -6.07 -10.06 18.06
N LEU A 191 -6.67 -10.60 17.00
CA LEU A 191 -7.98 -10.15 16.52
C LEU A 191 -9.07 -10.89 17.29
N ASP A 192 -9.83 -10.16 18.09
CA ASP A 192 -11.10 -10.67 18.59
C ASP A 192 -12.04 -10.90 17.40
N GLY A 193 -12.39 -12.16 17.13
CA GLY A 193 -13.49 -12.52 16.22
C GLY A 193 -13.29 -12.33 14.70
N ARG A 194 -12.05 -12.20 14.21
CA ARG A 194 -11.63 -12.09 12.78
C ARG A 194 -12.21 -10.86 12.04
N GLY A 195 -11.36 -10.17 11.26
CA GLY A 195 -11.66 -8.89 10.61
C GLY A 195 -13.00 -8.89 9.86
N LYS A 196 -13.70 -7.76 9.87
CA LYS A 196 -14.98 -7.64 9.16
C LYS A 196 -14.73 -7.07 7.77
N PHE A 197 -15.20 -7.79 6.77
CA PHE A 197 -14.90 -7.49 5.38
C PHE A 197 -16.07 -6.80 4.68
N PHE A 198 -15.77 -5.82 3.84
CA PHE A 198 -16.74 -5.16 2.96
C PHE A 198 -16.61 -5.59 1.53
N HIS A 199 -17.72 -5.46 0.82
CA HIS A 199 -17.83 -5.81 -0.58
C HIS A 199 -18.85 -4.95 -1.34
N LEU A 200 -18.56 -4.69 -2.61
CA LEU A 200 -19.44 -3.98 -3.53
C LEU A 200 -20.70 -4.80 -3.90
N PRO A 201 -21.83 -4.15 -4.22
CA PRO A 201 -23.10 -4.82 -4.57
C PRO A 201 -23.09 -5.70 -5.83
N ALA A 202 -22.03 -5.66 -6.64
CA ALA A 202 -21.93 -6.30 -7.96
C ALA A 202 -21.74 -7.84 -7.91
N HIS A 203 -22.07 -8.48 -6.80
CA HIS A 203 -21.85 -9.90 -6.54
C HIS A 203 -23.14 -10.64 -6.22
N ILE A 204 -23.04 -11.96 -6.00
CA ILE A 204 -24.21 -12.78 -5.64
C ILE A 204 -24.86 -12.28 -4.34
N GLU A 205 -26.18 -12.45 -4.24
CA GLU A 205 -26.99 -11.92 -3.12
C GLU A 205 -26.47 -12.34 -1.73
N ALA A 206 -26.01 -13.59 -1.61
CA ALA A 206 -25.43 -14.10 -0.37
C ALA A 206 -24.20 -13.28 0.11
N CYS A 207 -23.42 -12.69 -0.81
CA CYS A 207 -22.31 -11.82 -0.46
C CYS A 207 -22.78 -10.46 0.06
N ASN A 208 -23.85 -9.90 -0.53
CA ASN A 208 -24.35 -8.58 -0.18
C ASN A 208 -24.77 -8.49 1.27
N LEU A 209 -25.44 -9.52 1.81
CA LEU A 209 -25.84 -9.53 3.22
C LEU A 209 -24.63 -9.76 4.16
N LYS A 210 -23.73 -10.68 3.80
CA LYS A 210 -22.61 -11.09 4.65
C LYS A 210 -21.51 -10.04 4.77
N PHE A 211 -21.28 -9.26 3.72
CA PHE A 211 -20.18 -8.28 3.63
C PHE A 211 -20.69 -6.83 3.55
N SER A 212 -21.95 -6.57 3.96
CA SER A 212 -22.47 -5.20 4.01
C SER A 212 -21.95 -4.46 5.25
N PHE A 213 -21.25 -3.36 5.02
CA PHE A 213 -20.86 -2.44 6.08
C PHE A 213 -22.05 -1.75 6.74
N ASN A 214 -23.16 -1.55 6.02
CA ASN A 214 -24.41 -1.02 6.59
C ASN A 214 -25.03 -1.96 7.64
N LEU A 215 -24.81 -3.27 7.49
CA LEU A 215 -25.27 -4.29 8.45
C LEU A 215 -24.20 -4.64 9.50
N THR A 216 -23.02 -4.02 9.40
CA THR A 216 -21.89 -4.35 10.23
C THR A 216 -21.79 -3.38 11.40
N ARG A 217 -21.98 -3.91 12.62
CA ARG A 217 -21.85 -3.13 13.85
C ARG A 217 -20.47 -2.44 13.95
N ASP A 218 -20.50 -1.18 14.38
CA ASP A 218 -19.36 -0.31 14.68
C ASP A 218 -18.50 0.14 13.49
N VAL A 219 -19.01 -0.02 12.27
CA VAL A 219 -18.35 0.46 11.04
C VAL A 219 -18.60 1.95 10.76
N GLY A 220 -19.71 2.49 11.28
CA GLY A 220 -20.16 3.83 10.94
C GLY A 220 -20.66 3.94 9.49
N MET A 221 -20.70 5.15 8.95
CA MET A 221 -21.11 5.43 7.56
C MET A 221 -19.88 5.60 6.64
N THR A 222 -19.00 4.60 6.62
CA THR A 222 -17.91 4.55 5.63
C THR A 222 -18.41 3.90 4.35
N ASP A 223 -17.90 4.35 3.21
CA ASP A 223 -18.20 3.73 1.92
C ASP A 223 -17.21 2.61 1.56
N GLY A 224 -16.08 2.51 2.25
CA GLY A 224 -15.05 1.50 1.96
C GLY A 224 -14.20 1.80 0.70
N GLU A 225 -14.48 2.88 -0.02
CA GLU A 225 -13.90 3.24 -1.33
C GLU A 225 -12.81 4.33 -1.18
N GLY A 226 -11.92 4.15 -0.20
CA GLY A 226 -10.82 5.08 0.07
C GLY A 226 -9.77 5.16 -1.07
N PRO A 227 -9.24 4.03 -1.56
CA PRO A 227 -8.17 3.98 -2.56
C PRO A 227 -8.54 4.67 -3.89
N GLU A 228 -9.78 4.52 -4.33
CA GLU A 228 -10.33 4.98 -5.60
C GLU A 228 -10.22 6.50 -5.74
N ARG A 229 -10.47 7.21 -4.64
CA ARG A 229 -10.30 8.67 -4.55
C ARG A 229 -8.84 9.09 -4.68
N GLY A 230 -7.93 8.29 -4.14
CA GLY A 230 -6.48 8.50 -4.23
C GLY A 230 -5.95 8.30 -5.65
N TRP A 231 -6.56 7.38 -6.42
CA TRP A 231 -6.08 7.02 -7.76
C TRP A 231 -6.08 8.18 -8.73
N SER A 232 -7.11 9.03 -8.72
CA SER A 232 -7.14 10.20 -9.62
C SER A 232 -5.87 11.05 -9.51
N ASN A 233 -5.38 11.25 -8.28
CA ASN A 233 -4.17 12.01 -7.99
C ASN A 233 -2.90 11.22 -8.36
N SER A 234 -2.78 9.96 -7.96
CA SER A 234 -1.59 9.16 -8.26
C SER A 234 -1.46 8.82 -9.75
N ASN A 235 -2.57 8.76 -10.48
CA ASN A 235 -2.60 8.47 -11.92
C ASN A 235 -1.91 9.55 -12.75
N ALA A 236 -1.86 10.78 -12.27
CA ALA A 236 -1.08 11.84 -12.90
C ALA A 236 0.42 11.48 -13.01
N LEU A 237 0.93 10.67 -12.06
CA LEU A 237 2.31 10.20 -12.02
C LEU A 237 2.56 9.03 -12.97
N ALA A 238 1.52 8.41 -13.52
CA ALA A 238 1.66 7.18 -14.30
C ALA A 238 2.56 7.34 -15.52
N ARG A 239 2.48 8.48 -16.21
CA ARG A 239 3.32 8.75 -17.38
C ARG A 239 4.75 9.12 -17.01
N SER A 240 4.93 10.02 -16.03
CA SER A 240 6.25 10.51 -15.63
C SER A 240 7.11 9.43 -14.99
N THR A 241 6.50 8.52 -14.24
CA THR A 241 7.22 7.44 -13.55
C THR A 241 7.40 6.18 -14.40
N LYS A 242 6.76 6.08 -15.58
CA LYS A 242 6.73 4.87 -16.41
C LYS A 242 8.10 4.43 -16.90
N GLU A 243 8.93 5.39 -17.27
CA GLU A 243 10.26 5.20 -17.86
C GLU A 243 11.38 5.31 -16.82
N MET A 244 11.04 5.48 -15.54
CA MET A 244 12.03 5.51 -14.46
C MET A 244 12.53 4.11 -14.16
N GLY A 245 13.79 3.99 -13.73
CA GLY A 245 14.28 2.77 -13.11
C GLY A 245 13.57 2.48 -11.76
N PRO A 246 13.78 1.28 -11.20
CA PRO A 246 13.05 0.84 -10.01
C PRO A 246 13.23 1.76 -8.79
N GLY A 247 14.48 2.11 -8.44
CA GLY A 247 14.78 2.97 -7.31
C GLY A 247 14.24 4.39 -7.48
N ALA A 248 14.51 5.02 -8.64
CA ALA A 248 14.03 6.36 -8.92
C ALA A 248 12.49 6.46 -8.90
N ARG A 249 11.81 5.43 -9.40
CA ARG A 249 10.36 5.34 -9.36
C ARG A 249 9.84 5.28 -7.93
N ARG A 250 10.37 4.38 -7.10
CA ARG A 250 9.93 4.22 -5.71
C ARG A 250 10.15 5.49 -4.91
N ASP A 251 11.34 6.09 -4.99
CA ASP A 251 11.65 7.34 -4.30
C ASP A 251 10.68 8.47 -4.71
N THR A 252 10.33 8.54 -6.00
CA THR A 252 9.37 9.52 -6.53
C THR A 252 7.96 9.27 -5.98
N LEU A 253 7.48 8.02 -6.05
CA LEU A 253 6.15 7.66 -5.56
C LEU A 253 6.03 7.85 -4.04
N ASP A 254 7.03 7.43 -3.26
CA ASP A 254 7.09 7.67 -1.82
C ASP A 254 7.00 9.15 -1.48
N ALA A 255 7.73 10.00 -2.21
CA ALA A 255 7.68 11.44 -1.99
C ALA A 255 6.29 12.04 -2.28
N HIS A 256 5.65 11.61 -3.36
CA HIS A 256 4.29 12.07 -3.70
C HIS A 256 3.23 11.58 -2.71
N PHE A 257 3.30 10.32 -2.28
CA PHE A 257 2.39 9.77 -1.28
C PHE A 257 2.59 10.43 0.09
N ASN A 258 3.84 10.71 0.47
CA ASN A 258 4.12 11.45 1.71
C ASN A 258 3.64 12.90 1.63
N ASP A 259 3.78 13.56 0.48
CA ASP A 259 3.25 14.91 0.27
C ASP A 259 1.72 14.95 0.39
N TRP A 260 1.04 13.94 -0.15
CA TRP A 260 -0.40 13.78 -0.01
C TRP A 260 -0.82 13.62 1.46
N ASN A 261 -0.14 12.75 2.21
CA ASN A 261 -0.40 12.58 3.65
C ASN A 261 -0.10 13.86 4.45
N HIS A 262 0.97 14.58 4.09
CA HIS A 262 1.31 15.84 4.72
C HIS A 262 0.23 16.90 4.51
N LYS A 263 -0.28 17.05 3.27
CA LYS A 263 -1.40 17.95 2.94
C LYS A 263 -2.66 17.61 3.72
N LYS A 264 -3.01 16.33 3.83
CA LYS A 264 -4.15 15.87 4.65
C LYS A 264 -4.00 16.31 6.10
N ILE A 265 -2.82 16.13 6.69
CA ILE A 265 -2.62 16.46 8.10
C ILE A 265 -2.68 17.98 8.34
N ILE A 266 -2.08 18.79 7.47
CA ILE A 266 -2.23 20.26 7.55
C ILE A 266 -3.70 20.68 7.44
N ALA A 267 -4.46 20.05 6.52
CA ALA A 267 -5.87 20.33 6.35
C ALA A 267 -6.69 19.93 7.60
N LEU A 268 -6.40 18.79 8.22
CA LEU A 268 -7.05 18.34 9.45
C LEU A 268 -6.82 19.31 10.61
N GLU A 269 -5.60 19.83 10.78
CA GLU A 269 -5.30 20.85 11.78
C GLU A 269 -6.13 22.12 11.55
N THR A 270 -6.30 22.52 10.29
CA THR A 270 -7.09 23.68 9.90
C THR A 270 -8.58 23.48 10.23
N ILE A 271 -9.13 22.30 9.96
CA ILE A 271 -10.53 21.96 10.27
C ILE A 271 -10.77 21.97 11.78
N ARG A 272 -9.84 21.41 12.60
CA ARG A 272 -9.97 21.44 14.07
C ARG A 272 -10.03 22.86 14.65
N LYS A 273 -9.34 23.83 14.04
CA LYS A 273 -9.36 25.23 14.47
C LYS A 273 -10.66 25.96 14.11
N LEU A 274 -11.48 25.41 13.20
CA LEU A 274 -12.78 25.97 12.80
C LEU A 274 -13.97 25.36 13.56
N SER A 275 -13.71 24.30 14.34
CA SER A 275 -14.73 23.56 15.11
C SER A 275 -14.77 23.92 16.60
N ILE A 276 -14.13 25.04 16.98
CA ILE A 276 -14.17 25.66 18.31
C ILE A 276 -14.74 27.06 18.13
#